data_AF-A0A0C3PLU8-F1
#
_entry.id   AF-A0A0C3PLU8-F1
#
_cell.length_a   1.000
_cell.length_b   1.000
_cell.length_c   1.000
_cell.angle_alpha   90.00
_cell.angle_beta   90.00
_cell.angle_gamma   90.00
#
_symmetry.space_group_name_H-M   'P 1'
#
loop_
_entity.id
_entity.type
_entity.pdbx_description
1 polymer ?
#
loop_
_entity_poly.entity_id
_entity_poly.type
_entity_poly.pdbx_seq_one_letter_code
_entity_poly.pdbx_strand_id
1 'polypeptide(L)'
;MARIHWHWTSSSRLVWNGEIKDVEKMMPNTGIVGSRVFTAPDGNQYKWRMRITGCQLELKNGSKPQPIVARTRQKFTDIFTRTKPSLEIDESLRPFLDLIVITWVHIADEFERAMTSVAAS
;
A
#
# COMPACT_ATOMS: atom_id res chain seq x y z
N MET A 1 -13.48 7.38 -7.63
CA MET A 1 -12.48 8.18 -6.89
C MET A 1 -12.51 7.76 -5.43
N ALA A 2 -11.40 7.19 -4.96
CA ALA A 2 -11.22 6.77 -3.58
C ALA A 2 -10.89 7.95 -2.66
N ARG A 3 -11.33 7.89 -1.39
CA ARG A 3 -11.00 8.86 -0.33
C ARG A 3 -10.72 8.14 0.98
N ILE A 4 -9.81 8.69 1.78
CA ILE A 4 -9.45 8.16 3.10
C ILE A 4 -9.80 9.19 4.16
N HIS A 5 -10.53 8.73 5.17
CA HIS A 5 -10.87 9.48 6.36
C HIS A 5 -9.96 8.97 7.48
N TRP A 6 -8.96 9.77 7.80
CA TRP A 6 -7.99 9.45 8.82
C TRP A 6 -8.60 9.58 10.20
N HIS A 7 -8.38 8.57 11.02
CA HIS A 7 -8.71 8.57 12.43
C HIS A 7 -7.47 8.21 13.23
N TRP A 8 -7.23 8.91 14.33
CA TRP A 8 -6.06 8.69 15.18
C TRP A 8 -6.32 7.69 16.31
N THR A 9 -7.55 7.69 16.83
CA THR A 9 -7.97 6.87 17.98
C THR A 9 -8.79 5.64 17.57
N SER A 10 -9.05 5.46 16.28
CA SER A 10 -9.81 4.34 15.72
C SER A 10 -9.33 4.00 14.31
N SER A 11 -9.78 2.86 13.76
CA SER A 11 -9.49 2.48 12.39
C SER A 11 -9.89 3.59 11.39
N SER A 12 -9.00 3.84 10.42
CA SER A 12 -9.30 4.78 9.32
C SER A 12 -10.38 4.20 8.40
N ARG A 13 -11.13 5.08 7.72
CA ARG A 13 -12.21 4.65 6.82
C ARG A 13 -11.87 4.99 5.38
N LEU A 14 -12.09 4.04 4.48
CA LEU A 14 -11.97 4.25 3.04
C LEU A 14 -13.36 4.42 2.43
N VAL A 15 -13.54 5.49 1.65
CA VAL A 15 -14.72 5.66 0.80
C VAL A 15 -14.32 5.34 -0.63
N TRP A 16 -14.95 4.33 -1.22
CA TRP A 16 -14.69 3.93 -2.60
C TRP A 16 -15.97 3.40 -3.24
N ASN A 17 -16.30 3.88 -4.45
CA ASN A 17 -17.58 3.60 -5.13
C ASN A 17 -18.84 3.89 -4.30
N GLY A 18 -18.79 4.89 -3.43
CA GLY A 18 -19.92 5.25 -2.54
C GLY A 18 -20.05 4.36 -1.30
N GLU A 19 -19.24 3.31 -1.18
CA GLU A 19 -19.19 2.45 0.00
C GLU A 19 -18.15 2.94 1.00
N ILE A 20 -18.51 2.95 2.28
CA ILE A 20 -17.59 3.22 3.39
C ILE A 20 -17.11 1.89 3.93
N LYS A 21 -15.80 1.64 3.85
CA LYS A 21 -15.14 0.43 4.34
C LYS A 21 -14.17 0.78 5.45
N ASP A 22 -14.17 -0.03 6.49
CA ASP A 22 -13.12 0.01 7.50
C ASP A 22 -11.81 -0.49 6.87
N VAL A 23 -10.74 0.30 7.00
CA VAL A 23 -9.47 -0.02 6.34
C VAL A 23 -8.85 -1.28 6.91
N GLU A 24 -8.95 -1.55 8.21
CA GLU A 24 -8.42 -2.78 8.79
C GLU A 24 -9.15 -4.03 8.30
N LYS A 25 -10.47 -3.92 8.09
CA LYS A 25 -11.26 -5.02 7.52
C LYS A 25 -10.96 -5.23 6.05
N MET A 26 -10.77 -4.15 5.30
CA MET A 26 -10.48 -4.18 3.87
C MET A 26 -9.04 -4.63 3.57
N MET A 27 -8.12 -4.23 4.45
CA MET A 27 -6.68 -4.43 4.34
C MET A 27 -6.11 -5.05 5.63
N PRO A 28 -6.48 -6.29 5.97
CA PRO A 28 -6.00 -6.93 7.18
C PRO A 28 -4.46 -7.01 7.22
N ASN A 29 -3.91 -6.84 8.43
CA ASN A 29 -2.49 -7.03 8.69
C ASN A 29 -2.16 -8.51 8.48
N THR A 30 -1.01 -8.82 7.90
CA THR A 30 -0.56 -10.21 7.76
C THR A 30 0.31 -10.69 8.94
N GLY A 31 0.34 -9.97 10.05
CA GLY A 31 1.26 -10.20 11.18
C GLY A 31 2.68 -9.70 10.93
N ILE A 32 2.92 -8.97 9.84
CA ILE A 32 4.22 -8.39 9.49
C ILE A 32 4.01 -6.90 9.29
N VAL A 33 4.75 -6.08 10.02
CA VAL A 33 4.69 -4.62 9.90
C VAL A 33 4.93 -4.22 8.44
N GLY A 34 4.09 -3.31 7.92
CA GLY A 34 4.17 -2.88 6.53
C GLY A 34 3.65 -3.90 5.50
N SER A 35 2.99 -4.97 5.93
CA SER A 35 2.42 -5.99 5.04
C SER A 35 0.92 -6.12 5.23
N ARG A 36 0.19 -5.78 4.15
CA ARG A 36 -1.28 -5.70 4.13
C ARG A 36 -1.78 -6.42 2.86
N VAL A 37 -2.91 -7.11 2.98
CA VAL A 37 -3.55 -7.82 1.84
C VAL A 37 -4.92 -7.23 1.61
N PHE A 38 -5.32 -7.03 0.36
CA PHE A 38 -6.67 -6.61 0.02
C PHE A 38 -7.17 -7.33 -1.22
N THR A 39 -8.49 -7.35 -1.39
CA THR A 39 -9.13 -7.84 -2.61
C THR A 39 -9.58 -6.64 -3.43
N ALA A 40 -9.14 -6.55 -4.68
CA ALA A 40 -9.51 -5.47 -5.57
C ALA A 40 -10.81 -5.82 -6.34
N PRO A 41 -11.36 -4.88 -7.11
CA PRO A 41 -12.68 -5.03 -7.74
C PRO A 41 -12.74 -6.06 -8.86
N ASP A 42 -11.57 -6.39 -9.41
CA ASP A 42 -11.37 -7.47 -10.38
C ASP A 42 -11.43 -8.87 -9.73
N GLY A 43 -11.64 -8.94 -8.40
CA GLY A 43 -11.68 -10.17 -7.64
C GLY A 43 -10.30 -10.72 -7.26
N ASN A 44 -9.22 -10.08 -7.71
CA ASN A 44 -7.86 -10.51 -7.41
C ASN A 44 -7.42 -10.04 -6.02
N GLN A 45 -6.59 -10.86 -5.38
CA GLN A 45 -5.94 -10.50 -4.13
C GLN A 45 -4.57 -9.91 -4.39
N TYR A 46 -4.28 -8.81 -3.70
CA TYR A 46 -3.02 -8.11 -3.78
C TYR A 46 -2.39 -7.99 -2.40
N LYS A 47 -1.05 -8.02 -2.36
CA LYS A 47 -0.27 -7.87 -1.13
C LYS A 47 0.69 -6.72 -1.26
N TRP A 48 0.47 -5.68 -0.47
CA TRP A 48 1.46 -4.66 -0.24
C TRP A 48 2.58 -5.20 0.66
N ARG A 49 3.82 -4.87 0.32
CA ARG A 49 5.00 -5.09 1.15
C ARG A 49 5.83 -3.81 1.22
N MET A 50 5.78 -3.15 2.37
CA MET A 50 6.67 -2.06 2.72
C MET A 50 7.95 -2.60 3.33
N ARG A 51 9.08 -2.07 2.89
CA ARG A 51 10.40 -2.30 3.46
C ARG A 51 11.14 -0.97 3.52
N ILE A 52 12.20 -0.90 4.32
CA ILE A 52 13.09 0.27 4.40
C ILE A 52 13.60 0.67 3.00
N THR A 53 13.80 -0.30 2.12
CA THR A 53 14.35 -0.09 0.76
C THR A 53 13.28 0.20 -0.30
N GLY A 54 11.98 0.25 0.06
CA GLY A 54 10.91 0.57 -0.87
C GLY A 54 9.61 -0.20 -0.63
N CYS A 55 8.62 0.10 -1.48
CA CYS A 55 7.30 -0.51 -1.45
C CYS A 55 7.07 -1.35 -2.71
N GLN A 56 6.40 -2.50 -2.59
CA GLN A 56 5.95 -3.28 -3.74
C GLN A 56 4.55 -3.87 -3.52
N LEU A 57 3.81 -4.00 -4.61
CA LEU A 57 2.51 -4.66 -4.68
C LEU A 57 2.65 -5.97 -5.46
N GLU A 58 2.30 -7.07 -4.81
CA GLU A 58 2.32 -8.41 -5.38
C GLU A 58 0.89 -8.87 -5.70
N LEU A 59 0.68 -9.43 -6.91
CA LEU A 59 -0.55 -10.13 -7.25
C LEU A 59 -0.50 -11.56 -6.67
N LYS A 60 -1.50 -11.97 -5.90
CA LYS A 60 -1.59 -13.34 -5.36
C LYS A 60 -2.35 -14.26 -6.31
N ASN A 61 -1.69 -14.73 -7.36
CA ASN A 61 -2.27 -15.65 -8.35
C ASN A 61 -1.75 -17.10 -8.22
N GLY A 62 -1.15 -17.45 -7.08
CA GLY A 62 -0.60 -18.78 -6.82
C GLY A 62 0.77 -19.05 -7.45
N SER A 63 1.29 -18.15 -8.29
CA SER A 63 2.63 -18.29 -8.87
C SER A 63 3.75 -18.06 -7.84
N LYS A 64 4.94 -18.63 -8.13
CA LYS A 64 6.15 -18.45 -7.32
C LYS A 64 7.35 -18.21 -8.26
N PRO A 65 7.98 -17.02 -8.24
CA PRO A 65 7.64 -15.85 -7.42
C PRO A 65 6.32 -15.19 -7.84
N GLN A 66 5.66 -14.51 -6.90
CA GLN A 66 4.44 -13.74 -7.20
C GLN A 66 4.79 -12.54 -8.11
N PRO A 67 3.93 -12.15 -9.07
CA PRO A 67 4.21 -11.04 -9.97
C PRO A 67 4.13 -9.70 -9.21
N ILE A 68 5.09 -8.81 -9.49
CA ILE A 68 5.08 -7.44 -8.96
C ILE A 68 4.33 -6.56 -9.96
N VAL A 69 3.24 -5.96 -9.51
CA VAL A 69 2.34 -5.13 -10.33
C VAL A 69 2.38 -3.66 -9.96
N ALA A 70 3.02 -3.31 -8.84
CA ALA A 70 3.45 -1.94 -8.57
C ALA A 70 4.70 -1.92 -7.71
N ARG A 71 5.55 -0.89 -7.83
CA ARG A 71 6.72 -0.71 -6.98
C ARG A 71 7.17 0.74 -6.89
N THR A 72 7.68 1.14 -5.74
CA THR A 72 8.31 2.45 -5.58
C THR A 72 9.68 2.44 -6.24
N ARG A 73 9.90 3.41 -7.12
CA ARG A 73 11.21 3.74 -7.67
C ARG A 73 11.88 4.74 -6.73
N GLN A 74 12.56 4.22 -5.71
CA GLN A 74 13.47 5.00 -4.89
C GLN A 74 14.61 4.07 -4.46
N LYS A 75 15.81 4.30 -4.99
CA LYS A 75 17.02 3.62 -4.50
C LYS A 75 17.57 4.43 -3.33
N PHE A 76 18.17 3.76 -2.35
CA PHE A 76 18.90 4.45 -1.27
C PHE A 76 20.04 5.34 -1.81
N THR A 77 20.57 4.99 -2.99
CA THR A 77 21.56 5.80 -3.74
C THR A 77 20.98 7.09 -4.32
N ASP A 78 19.65 7.23 -4.39
CA ASP A 78 18.99 8.39 -5.00
C ASP A 78 18.98 9.64 -4.10
N ILE A 79 19.41 9.50 -2.84
CA ILE A 79 19.59 10.64 -1.91
C ILE A 79 20.53 11.68 -2.51
N PHE A 80 21.51 11.26 -3.31
CA PHE A 80 22.45 12.15 -4.00
C PHE A 80 22.00 12.60 -5.39
N THR A 81 21.05 11.90 -6.02
CA THR A 81 20.66 12.14 -7.43
C THR A 81 19.40 12.98 -7.59
N ARG A 82 18.72 13.37 -6.48
CA ARG A 82 17.45 14.12 -6.48
C ARG A 82 16.33 13.44 -7.29
N THR A 83 16.40 12.12 -7.49
CA THR A 83 15.32 11.39 -8.17
C THR A 83 14.04 11.52 -7.36
N LYS A 84 12.98 12.07 -7.98
CA LYS A 84 11.67 12.16 -7.34
C LYS A 84 11.14 10.75 -7.09
N PRO A 85 10.67 10.42 -5.88
CA PRO A 85 10.04 9.13 -5.63
C PRO A 85 8.81 8.98 -6.51
N SER A 86 8.72 7.85 -7.23
CA SER A 86 7.57 7.54 -8.06
C SER A 86 7.07 6.12 -7.77
N LEU A 87 5.78 5.89 -8.01
CA LEU A 87 5.17 4.57 -7.97
C LEU A 87 5.01 4.09 -9.41
N GLU A 88 5.79 3.10 -9.82
CA GLU A 88 5.60 2.40 -11.10
C GLU A 88 4.43 1.43 -10.91
N ILE A 89 3.42 1.51 -11.79
CA ILE A 89 2.19 0.73 -11.71
C ILE A 89 1.96 0.05 -13.05
N ASP A 90 1.66 -1.24 -13.02
CA ASP A 90 1.26 -2.01 -14.20
C ASP A 90 -0.08 -1.51 -14.75
N GLU A 91 -0.21 -1.48 -16.08
CA GLU A 91 -1.40 -0.97 -16.77
C GLU A 91 -2.66 -1.76 -16.40
N SER A 92 -2.54 -3.03 -15.99
CA SER A 92 -3.67 -3.84 -15.53
C SER A 92 -4.41 -3.25 -14.33
N LEU A 93 -3.75 -2.41 -13.53
CA LEU A 93 -4.36 -1.78 -12.35
C LEU A 93 -5.05 -0.45 -12.66
N ARG A 94 -4.93 0.05 -13.90
CA ARG A 94 -5.50 1.34 -14.31
C ARG A 94 -7.01 1.49 -14.02
N PRO A 95 -7.87 0.46 -14.16
CA PRO A 95 -9.30 0.59 -13.88
C PRO A 95 -9.65 0.97 -12.43
N PHE A 96 -8.74 0.72 -11.48
CA PHE A 96 -8.90 1.03 -10.05
C PHE A 96 -7.65 1.70 -9.48
N LEU A 97 -7.01 2.55 -10.29
CA LEU A 97 -5.79 3.26 -9.93
C LEU A 97 -5.93 4.09 -8.66
N ASP A 98 -7.10 4.71 -8.46
CA ASP A 98 -7.42 5.48 -7.26
C ASP A 98 -7.35 4.62 -5.99
N LEU A 99 -7.79 3.37 -6.07
CA LEU A 99 -7.67 2.40 -5.00
C LEU A 99 -6.20 1.99 -4.76
N ILE A 100 -5.41 1.81 -5.82
CA ILE A 100 -3.98 1.48 -5.66
C ILE A 100 -3.25 2.61 -4.94
N VAL A 101 -3.45 3.85 -5.36
CA VAL A 101 -2.77 5.01 -4.78
C VAL A 101 -3.17 5.19 -3.32
N ILE A 102 -4.47 5.06 -2.99
CA ILE A 102 -4.92 5.32 -1.62
C ILE A 102 -4.50 4.23 -0.64
N THR A 103 -4.50 2.97 -1.09
CA THR A 103 -4.01 1.86 -0.28
C THR A 103 -2.50 1.98 -0.06
N TRP A 104 -1.74 2.39 -1.08
CA TRP A 104 -0.31 2.70 -0.95
C TRP A 104 -0.04 3.79 0.09
N VAL A 105 -0.73 4.93 0.00
CA VAL A 105 -0.60 6.05 0.95
C VAL A 105 -0.92 5.58 2.38
N HIS A 106 -1.95 4.75 2.55
CA HIS A 106 -2.29 4.20 3.86
C HIS A 106 -1.17 3.35 4.46
N ILE A 107 -0.58 2.43 3.69
CA ILE A 107 0.53 1.61 4.23
C ILE A 107 1.76 2.47 4.53
N ALA A 108 1.98 3.54 3.76
CA ALA A 108 3.10 4.45 3.97
C ALA A 108 3.00 5.20 5.29
N ASP A 109 1.85 5.80 5.59
CA ASP A 109 1.58 6.45 6.88
C ASP A 109 1.69 5.44 8.04
N GLU A 110 1.14 4.23 7.88
CA GLU A 110 1.24 3.19 8.92
C GLU A 110 2.70 2.79 9.20
N PHE A 111 3.49 2.56 8.15
CA PHE A 111 4.89 2.17 8.29
C PHE A 111 5.74 3.28 8.90
N GLU A 112 5.50 4.53 8.49
CA GLU A 112 6.17 5.70 9.07
C GLU A 112 5.90 5.81 10.58
N ARG A 113 4.62 5.72 10.99
CA ARG A 113 4.24 5.73 12.42
C ARG A 113 4.89 4.61 13.22
N ALA A 114 4.93 3.39 12.65
CA ALA A 114 5.57 2.26 13.29
C ALA A 114 7.08 2.49 13.47
N MET A 115 7.76 3.00 12.45
CA MET A 115 9.20 3.31 12.51
C MET A 115 9.51 4.42 13.51
N THR A 116 8.70 5.48 13.56
CA THR A 116 8.87 6.58 14.53
C THR A 116 8.65 6.10 15.96
N SER A 117 7.65 5.23 16.19
CA SER A 117 7.42 4.63 17.52
C SER A 117 8.61 3.78 17.99
N VAL A 118 9.24 3.02 17.09
CA VAL A 118 10.43 2.22 17.41
C VAL A 118 11.62 3.12 17.73
N ALA A 119 11.80 4.23 17.00
CA ALA A 119 12.91 5.16 17.24
C ALA A 119 12.77 5.98 18.55
N ALA A 120 11.55 6.08 19.09
CA ALA A 120 11.26 6.80 20.33
C ALA A 120 11.28 5.91 21.59
N SER A 121 11.44 4.58 21.43
CA SER A 121 11.50 3.59 22.52
C SER A 121 12.95 3.21 22.85
#